data_AF-C4LGN7-F1
#
_entry.id   AF-C4LGN7-F1
#
_cell.length_a   1.000
_cell.length_b   1.000
_cell.length_c   1.000
_cell.angle_alpha   90.00
_cell.angle_beta   90.00
_cell.angle_gamma   90.00
#
_symmetry.space_group_name_H-M   'P 1'
#
loop_
_entity.id
_entity.type
_entity.pdbx_description
1 polymer ?
#
loop_
_entity_poly.entity_id
_entity_poly.type
_entity_poly.pdbx_seq_one_letter_code
_entity_poly.pdbx_strand_id
1 'polypeptide(L)' 'MDLDNLNDKAKDAISDNRDKVEEKANDVADSKLGDKADKAKEGVKKGLDSLDK' A
#
# COMPACT_ATOMS: atom_id res chain seq x y z
N MET A 1 2.18 -0.48 25.11
CA MET A 1 1.21 -0.79 24.05
C MET A 1 1.71 -0.24 22.72
N ASP A 2 2.92 -0.68 22.36
CA ASP A 2 3.25 -1.40 21.12
C ASP A 2 2.70 -0.87 19.79
N LEU A 3 2.83 0.42 19.55
CA LEU A 3 2.73 0.99 18.21
C LEU A 3 3.71 0.32 17.24
N ASP A 4 4.90 -0.05 17.70
CA ASP A 4 5.88 -0.80 16.92
C ASP A 4 5.38 -2.20 16.54
N ASN A 5 4.85 -2.97 17.49
CA ASN A 5 4.34 -4.33 17.22
C ASN A 5 3.09 -4.33 16.33
N LEU A 6 2.27 -3.26 16.41
CA LEU A 6 1.14 -3.07 15.52
C LEU A 6 1.59 -2.70 14.10
N ASN A 7 2.64 -1.88 14.00
CA ASN A 7 3.26 -1.51 12.74
C ASN A 7 3.85 -2.74 12.06
N ASP A 8 4.65 -3.55 12.75
CA ASP A 8 5.22 -4.80 12.20
C ASP A 8 4.14 -5.77 11.72
N LYS A 9 3.10 -6.02 12.53
CA LYS A 9 1.96 -6.86 12.09
C LYS A 9 1.22 -6.28 10.88
N ALA A 10 1.10 -4.96 10.80
CA ALA A 10 0.50 -4.31 9.64
C ALA A 10 1.41 -4.45 8.41
N LYS A 11 2.75 -4.33 8.56
CA LYS A 11 3.70 -4.54 7.48
C LYS A 11 3.61 -5.98 6.94
N ASP A 12 3.62 -6.97 7.82
CA ASP A 12 3.49 -8.38 7.46
C ASP A 12 2.16 -8.64 6.74
N ALA A 13 1.04 -8.18 7.31
CA ALA A 13 -0.28 -8.38 6.71
C ALA A 13 -0.43 -7.66 5.35
N ILE A 14 0.23 -6.51 5.18
CA ILE A 14 0.31 -5.76 3.93
C ILE A 14 1.23 -6.44 2.93
N SER A 15 2.35 -7.05 3.37
CA SER A 15 3.27 -7.79 2.50
C SER A 15 2.61 -9.09 2.00
N ASP A 16 1.96 -9.84 2.88
CA ASP A 16 1.21 -11.05 2.55
C ASP A 16 0.00 -10.78 1.63
N ASN A 17 -0.58 -9.57 1.70
CA ASN A 17 -1.69 -9.16 0.82
C ASN A 17 -1.28 -8.07 -0.16
N ARG A 18 0.02 -7.94 -0.46
CA ARG A 18 0.56 -6.86 -1.30
C ARG A 18 -0.17 -6.77 -2.63
N ASP A 19 -0.39 -7.91 -3.30
CA ASP A 19 -1.12 -7.99 -4.55
C ASP A 19 -2.55 -7.44 -4.44
N LYS A 20 -3.29 -7.80 -3.36
CA LYS A 20 -4.66 -7.32 -3.15
C LYS A 20 -4.71 -5.84 -2.77
N VAL A 21 -3.72 -5.36 -2.01
CA VAL A 21 -3.60 -3.95 -1.64
C VAL A 21 -3.27 -3.13 -2.88
N GLU A 22 -2.35 -3.61 -3.72
CA GLU A 22 -1.97 -2.96 -4.97
C GLU A 22 -3.13 -2.96 -5.98
N GLU A 23 -3.88 -4.05 -6.11
CA GLU A 23 -5.08 -4.13 -6.96
C GLU A 23 -6.16 -3.15 -6.50
N LYS A 24 -6.51 -3.15 -5.21
CA LYS A 24 -7.51 -2.21 -4.67
C LYS A 24 -7.04 -0.76 -4.70
N ALA A 25 -5.76 -0.53 -4.46
CA ALA A 25 -5.19 0.82 -4.55
C ALA A 25 -5.17 1.31 -5.99
N ASN A 26 -4.86 0.45 -6.96
CA ASN A 26 -4.99 0.74 -8.38
C ASN A 26 -6.43 1.07 -8.74
N ASP A 27 -7.39 0.24 -8.34
CA ASP A 27 -8.82 0.42 -8.63
C ASP A 27 -9.36 1.73 -8.02
N VAL A 28 -9.01 2.02 -6.77
CA VAL A 28 -9.39 3.28 -6.10
C VAL A 28 -8.67 4.47 -6.75
N ALA A 29 -7.41 4.32 -7.15
CA ALA A 29 -6.66 5.37 -7.83
C ALA A 29 -7.26 5.67 -9.21
N ASP A 30 -7.55 4.67 -10.02
CA ASP A 30 -8.23 4.84 -11.31
C ASP A 30 -9.63 5.44 -11.13
N SER A 31 -10.42 4.91 -10.20
CA SER A 31 -11.82 5.29 -10.01
C SER A 31 -12.01 6.67 -9.36
N LYS A 32 -11.11 7.08 -8.44
CA LYS A 32 -11.23 8.34 -7.69
C LYS A 32 -10.23 9.42 -8.06
N LEU A 33 -9.06 9.05 -8.57
CA LEU A 33 -7.97 10.00 -8.77
C LEU A 33 -7.73 10.34 -10.23
N GLY A 34 -8.19 9.53 -11.20
CA GLY A 34 -8.09 9.82 -12.64
C GLY A 34 -6.68 10.28 -13.01
N ASP A 35 -6.50 11.57 -13.31
CA ASP A 35 -5.21 12.22 -13.60
C ASP A 35 -4.13 12.10 -12.49
N LYS A 36 -4.52 11.86 -11.23
CA LYS A 36 -3.60 11.65 -10.10
C LYS A 36 -3.38 10.18 -9.77
N ALA A 37 -3.99 9.27 -10.53
CA ALA A 37 -3.89 7.84 -10.30
C ALA A 37 -2.41 7.40 -10.34
N ASP A 38 -1.64 7.82 -11.35
CA ASP A 38 -0.22 7.48 -11.49
C ASP A 38 0.60 7.81 -10.24
N LYS A 39 0.40 9.00 -9.63
CA LYS A 39 1.11 9.40 -8.41
C LYS A 39 0.70 8.56 -7.20
N ALA A 40 -0.59 8.20 -7.11
CA ALA A 40 -1.07 7.34 -6.03
C ALA A 40 -0.54 5.91 -6.17
N LYS A 41 -0.53 5.36 -7.38
CA LYS A 41 0.07 4.06 -7.68
C LYS A 41 1.56 4.04 -7.35
N GLU A 42 2.31 5.08 -7.73
CA GLU A 42 3.72 5.20 -7.42
C GLU A 42 3.97 5.34 -5.90
N GLY A 43 3.14 6.11 -5.20
CA GLY A 43 3.22 6.25 -3.74
C GLY A 43 2.92 4.96 -2.98
N VAL A 44 1.90 4.21 -3.42
CA VAL A 44 1.56 2.90 -2.86
C VAL A 44 2.69 1.91 -3.12
N LYS A 45 3.24 1.87 -4.33
CA LYS A 45 4.35 0.98 -4.69
C LYS A 45 5.61 1.30 -3.87
N LYS A 46 5.98 2.57 -3.72
CA LYS A 46 7.10 3.01 -2.86
C LYS A 46 6.86 2.70 -1.38
N GLY A 47 5.63 2.86 -0.90
CA GLY A 47 5.26 2.52 0.47
C GLY A 47 5.42 1.03 0.73
N LEU A 48 4.90 0.19 -0.18
CA LEU A 48 5.06 -1.26 -0.14
C LEU A 48 6.54 -1.69 -0.24
N ASP A 49 7.33 -1.04 -1.08
CA ASP A 49 8.78 -1.31 -1.20
C ASP A 49 9.56 -0.92 0.07
N SER A 50 9.14 0.15 0.75
CA SER A 50 9.74 0.57 2.03
C SER A 50 9.27 -0.27 3.22
N LEU A 51 8.19 -1.05 3.06
CA LEU A 51 7.69 -1.98 4.07
C LEU A 51 8.37 -3.35 3.97
N ASP A 52 8.88 -3.70 2.80
CA ASP A 52 9.56 -4.97 2.48
C ASP A 52 11.08 -4.94 2.82
N LYS A 53 11.63 -3.75 3.10
CA LYS A 53 13.04 -3.49 3.45
C LYS A 53 13.25 -3.32 4.96
#